data_AF-A0A7S3RUR7-F1
#
_entry.id   AF-A0A7S3RUR7-F1
#
_cell.length_a   1.000
_cell.length_b   1.000
_cell.length_c   1.000
_cell.angle_alpha   90.00
_cell.angle_beta   90.00
_cell.angle_gamma   90.00
#
_symmetry.space_group_name_H-M   'P 1'
#
loop_
_entity.id
_entity.type
_entity.pdbx_description
1 polymer ?
#
loop_
_entity_poly.entity_id
_entity_poly.type
_entity_poly.pdbx_seq_one_letter_code
_entity_poly.pdbx_strand_id
1 'polypeptide(L)'
;MEALCAEGRTFAVRATGRHTLSVGETRGCGEFVGGGRLVQVKQPVSLDFKPFEAASEEVGQLLHEVGGRRASRSLTLHAAFAGLHALPAGCPPGSDQRGAALLAAAREAAGGGAELDESLLVRFGRSSGGALAPVSSFIGGVAAQEALKAVTGKFTPLRQFLYWDALEALPAPPPAAAECAPRGDRYDGTRAVIGEAALAALRRGRYFVVGAGALGCEWLKCLALLGAATDGGVVHVTDMDQIERSNLNRQFLFRPSDLGAPKSTAAAAKCAQLNPAFRAVAHEAAVGAPGSPFDDAFWGGLDGVINALDNVAARLHVDRMCVLHRKPLLESGTAGTKANTQVVLPGLTASYGASTDPPDDDIPVCTVKAFPYVLEHCVQWARDLFEAQFVQAPRRVNAWAARPDALAAELGQRGAGAGGAGA
;
A
#
# COMPACT_ATOMS: atom_id res chain seq x y z
N MET A 1 24.54 -10.91 39.78
CA MET A 1 23.93 -10.17 38.65
C MET A 1 24.88 -9.93 37.48
N GLU A 2 26.17 -9.61 37.69
CA GLU A 2 27.16 -9.51 36.60
C GLU A 2 27.20 -10.75 35.69
N ALA A 3 26.99 -11.96 36.24
CA ALA A 3 26.91 -13.20 35.46
C ALA A 3 25.64 -13.36 34.60
N LEU A 4 24.56 -12.62 34.93
CA LEU A 4 23.29 -12.59 34.20
C LEU A 4 23.31 -11.50 33.11
N CYS A 5 23.96 -10.37 33.43
CA CYS A 5 24.16 -9.22 32.56
C CYS A 5 25.45 -9.30 31.73
N ALA A 6 26.23 -10.39 31.85
CA ALA A 6 27.42 -10.60 31.05
C ALA A 6 27.04 -10.59 29.56
N GLU A 7 27.75 -9.77 28.78
CA GLU A 7 27.50 -9.59 27.36
C GLU A 7 27.42 -10.95 26.64
N GLY A 8 26.34 -11.16 25.88
CA GLY A 8 26.18 -12.32 24.98
C GLY A 8 25.39 -13.52 25.51
N ARG A 9 24.90 -13.53 26.76
CA ARG A 9 24.02 -14.62 27.24
C ARG A 9 22.57 -14.42 26.78
N THR A 10 22.01 -15.42 26.11
CA THR A 10 20.61 -15.45 25.66
C THR A 10 19.79 -16.44 26.46
N PHE A 11 18.56 -16.07 26.83
CA PHE A 11 17.64 -16.91 27.60
C PHE A 11 16.36 -17.15 26.80
N ALA A 12 15.79 -18.35 26.94
CA ALA A 12 14.43 -18.60 26.47
C ALA A 12 13.44 -17.84 27.37
N VAL A 13 12.54 -17.09 26.75
CA VAL A 13 11.57 -16.25 27.47
C VAL A 13 10.19 -16.87 27.41
N ARG A 14 9.52 -16.95 28.56
CA ARG A 14 8.10 -17.28 28.66
C ARG A 14 7.34 -16.08 29.24
N ALA A 15 6.33 -15.58 28.52
CA ALA A 15 5.43 -14.58 29.07
C ALA A 15 4.60 -15.20 30.21
N THR A 16 4.57 -14.52 31.37
CA THR A 16 3.77 -14.92 32.54
C THR A 16 2.64 -13.94 32.83
N GLY A 17 2.63 -12.79 32.16
CA GLY A 17 1.56 -11.79 32.20
C GLY A 17 1.85 -10.64 31.23
N ARG A 18 1.00 -9.61 31.22
CA ARG A 18 1.15 -8.44 30.33
C ARG A 18 2.46 -7.67 30.56
N HIS A 19 2.95 -7.66 31.80
CA HIS A 19 4.14 -6.90 32.22
C HIS A 19 5.18 -7.80 32.90
N THR A 20 5.02 -9.12 32.82
CA THR A 20 5.86 -10.08 33.52
C THR A 20 6.27 -11.22 32.58
N LEU A 21 7.52 -11.64 32.71
CA LEU A 21 8.11 -12.73 31.96
C LEU A 21 9.00 -13.56 32.88
N SER A 22 9.30 -14.80 32.47
CA SER A 22 10.25 -15.68 33.11
C SER A 22 11.34 -16.06 32.10
N VAL A 23 12.58 -16.15 32.60
CA VAL A 23 13.77 -16.58 31.85
C VAL A 23 14.31 -17.93 32.34
N GLY A 24 13.53 -18.64 33.16
CA GLY A 24 13.94 -19.89 33.82
C GLY A 24 14.64 -19.67 35.16
N GLU A 25 15.48 -20.63 35.55
CA GLU A 25 16.20 -20.65 36.85
C GLU A 25 17.43 -19.73 36.82
N THR A 26 17.55 -18.87 37.83
CA THR A 26 18.60 -17.85 37.94
C THR A 26 19.38 -17.89 39.25
N ARG A 27 19.12 -18.84 40.17
CA ARG A 27 19.79 -18.96 41.48
C ARG A 27 21.32 -18.96 41.40
N GLY A 28 21.91 -19.47 40.32
CA GLY A 28 23.36 -19.46 40.09
C GLY A 28 23.96 -18.12 39.65
N CYS A 29 23.13 -17.08 39.44
CA CYS A 29 23.57 -15.79 38.90
C CYS A 29 23.75 -14.70 39.97
N GLY A 30 23.62 -15.05 41.24
CA GLY A 30 23.68 -14.14 42.39
C GLY A 30 22.37 -13.40 42.66
N GLU A 31 22.31 -12.71 43.79
CA GLU A 31 21.13 -11.95 44.22
C GLU A 31 20.86 -10.74 43.33
N PHE A 32 19.59 -10.45 43.06
CA PHE A 32 19.17 -9.29 42.28
C PHE A 32 19.31 -8.01 43.09
N VAL A 33 20.07 -7.04 42.57
CA VAL A 33 20.38 -5.78 43.27
C VAL A 33 19.64 -4.56 42.72
N GLY A 34 18.85 -4.72 41.65
CA GLY A 34 18.12 -3.63 40.98
C GLY A 34 18.54 -3.38 39.53
N GLY A 35 17.65 -2.74 38.76
CA GLY A 35 17.91 -2.34 37.37
C GLY A 35 18.00 -3.50 36.37
N GLY A 36 18.26 -3.17 35.10
CA GLY A 36 18.45 -4.13 34.01
C GLY A 36 17.63 -3.81 32.76
N ARG A 37 18.17 -4.14 31.59
CA ARG A 37 17.48 -4.04 30.30
C ARG A 37 17.57 -5.38 29.59
N LEU A 38 16.43 -5.86 29.12
CA LEU A 38 16.37 -7.03 28.25
C LEU A 38 16.37 -6.57 26.80
N VAL A 39 17.17 -7.23 25.97
CA VAL A 39 17.20 -7.00 24.51
C VAL A 39 16.80 -8.30 23.83
N GLN A 40 15.80 -8.24 22.96
CA GLN A 40 15.39 -9.40 22.19
C GLN A 40 16.47 -9.76 21.18
N VAL A 41 16.92 -11.02 21.19
CA VAL A 41 17.79 -11.59 20.17
C VAL A 41 16.97 -12.48 19.25
N LYS A 42 16.90 -12.14 17.97
CA LYS A 42 16.24 -12.98 16.96
C LYS A 42 17.17 -14.12 16.56
N GLN A 43 16.79 -15.34 16.90
CA GLN A 43 17.53 -16.55 16.52
C GLN A 43 17.23 -16.91 15.06
N PRO A 44 18.23 -17.40 14.29
CA PRO A 44 17.99 -17.93 12.96
C PRO A 44 17.11 -19.19 13.04
N VAL A 45 16.24 -19.36 12.04
CA VAL A 45 15.35 -20.53 11.93
C VAL A 45 15.59 -21.17 10.56
N SER A 46 15.90 -22.47 10.55
CA SER A 46 15.94 -23.26 9.33
C SER A 46 14.53 -23.70 8.95
N LEU A 47 14.19 -23.55 7.66
CA LEU A 47 12.89 -23.93 7.12
C LEU A 47 13.10 -24.92 5.98
N ASP A 48 12.42 -26.07 6.05
CA ASP A 48 12.48 -27.10 5.02
C ASP A 48 11.31 -26.94 4.02
N PHE A 49 11.67 -27.04 2.75
CA PHE A 49 10.77 -26.92 1.59
C PHE A 49 10.75 -28.23 0.81
N LYS A 50 9.56 -28.71 0.46
CA LYS A 50 9.40 -29.89 -0.39
C LYS A 50 9.58 -29.53 -1.86
N PRO A 51 10.12 -30.43 -2.70
CA PRO A 51 10.01 -30.34 -4.16
C PRO A 51 8.55 -30.17 -4.59
N PHE A 52 8.32 -29.53 -5.74
CA PHE A 52 6.98 -29.16 -6.20
C PHE A 52 6.02 -30.34 -6.30
N GLU A 53 6.50 -31.48 -6.82
CA GLU A 53 5.71 -32.70 -7.02
C GLU A 53 5.24 -33.26 -5.67
N ALA A 54 6.17 -33.43 -4.72
CA ALA A 54 5.84 -33.89 -3.37
C ALA A 54 4.97 -32.90 -2.58
N ALA A 55 5.16 -31.60 -2.81
CA ALA A 55 4.36 -30.56 -2.17
C ALA A 55 2.91 -30.54 -2.71
N SER A 56 2.71 -30.86 -3.99
CA SER A 56 1.40 -30.82 -4.64
C SER A 56 0.45 -31.90 -4.11
N GLU A 57 0.97 -33.07 -3.76
CA GLU A 57 0.21 -34.15 -3.10
C GLU A 57 -0.27 -33.77 -1.68
N GLU A 58 0.34 -32.76 -1.06
CA GLU A 58 0.07 -32.32 0.31
C GLU A 58 -0.36 -30.85 0.37
N VAL A 59 -0.93 -30.32 -0.73
CA VAL A 59 -1.28 -28.89 -0.83
C VAL A 59 -2.14 -28.40 0.33
N GLY A 60 -3.04 -29.22 0.86
CA GLY A 60 -3.89 -28.87 2.01
C GLY A 60 -3.11 -28.58 3.30
N GLN A 61 -1.95 -29.19 3.49
CA GLN A 61 -1.07 -28.96 4.65
C GLN A 61 -0.08 -27.81 4.43
N LEU A 62 0.22 -27.52 3.16
CA LEU A 62 1.20 -26.52 2.73
C LEU A 62 0.54 -25.25 2.20
N LEU A 63 -0.74 -25.07 2.48
CA LEU A 63 -1.51 -23.91 2.07
C LEU A 63 -1.21 -22.72 2.99
N HIS A 64 -0.82 -21.61 2.39
CA HIS A 64 -0.80 -20.33 3.07
C HIS A 64 -2.20 -19.69 2.99
N GLU A 65 -2.90 -19.65 4.11
CA GLU A 65 -4.22 -19.02 4.19
C GLU A 65 -4.11 -17.50 4.35
N VAL A 66 -4.85 -16.76 3.53
CA VAL A 66 -4.94 -15.30 3.59
C VAL A 66 -6.37 -14.88 3.92
N GLY A 67 -6.54 -14.06 4.95
CA GLY A 67 -7.79 -13.35 5.23
C GLY A 67 -8.98 -14.24 5.61
N GLY A 68 -8.75 -15.39 6.25
CA GLY A 68 -9.82 -16.30 6.69
C GLY A 68 -10.57 -16.99 5.54
N ARG A 69 -9.99 -17.02 4.33
CA ARG A 69 -10.55 -17.76 3.19
C ARG A 69 -10.54 -19.25 3.50
N ARG A 70 -11.63 -19.94 3.13
CA ARG A 70 -11.77 -21.39 3.34
C ARG A 70 -10.72 -22.15 2.53
N ALA A 71 -10.02 -23.09 3.15
CA ALA A 71 -9.11 -24.02 2.49
C ALA A 71 -9.72 -24.67 1.23
N SER A 72 -11.02 -24.97 1.24
CA SER A 72 -11.75 -25.54 0.09
C SER A 72 -11.68 -24.70 -1.19
N ARG A 73 -11.69 -23.36 -1.07
CA ARG A 73 -11.56 -22.45 -2.22
C ARG A 73 -10.17 -22.55 -2.83
N SER A 74 -9.13 -22.60 -1.99
CA SER A 74 -7.76 -22.76 -2.45
C SER A 74 -7.51 -24.13 -3.10
N LEU A 75 -8.11 -25.20 -2.58
CA LEU A 75 -8.06 -26.52 -3.20
C LEU A 75 -8.75 -26.53 -4.57
N THR A 76 -9.89 -25.82 -4.70
CA THR A 76 -10.53 -25.65 -6.00
C THR A 76 -9.63 -24.89 -6.97
N LEU A 77 -8.95 -23.83 -6.52
CA LEU A 77 -7.99 -23.09 -7.34
C LEU A 77 -6.77 -23.94 -7.72
N HIS A 78 -6.27 -24.80 -6.81
CA HIS A 78 -5.21 -25.76 -7.13
C HIS A 78 -5.61 -26.66 -8.31
N ALA A 79 -6.81 -27.27 -8.23
CA ALA A 79 -7.37 -28.05 -9.32
C ALA A 79 -7.59 -27.22 -10.60
N ALA A 80 -8.01 -25.95 -10.47
CA ALA A 80 -8.19 -25.04 -11.60
C ALA A 80 -6.87 -24.78 -12.35
N PHE A 81 -5.77 -24.55 -11.62
CA PHE A 81 -4.45 -24.38 -12.22
C PHE A 81 -3.95 -25.68 -12.85
N ALA A 82 -4.15 -26.84 -12.23
CA ALA A 82 -3.82 -28.12 -12.86
C ALA A 82 -4.60 -28.33 -14.17
N GLY A 83 -5.92 -28.09 -14.15
CA GLY A 83 -6.78 -28.14 -15.33
C GLY A 83 -6.40 -27.13 -16.41
N LEU A 84 -5.89 -25.95 -16.03
CA LEU A 84 -5.39 -24.95 -16.99
C LEU A 84 -4.18 -25.45 -17.78
N HIS A 85 -3.26 -26.19 -17.15
CA HIS A 85 -2.11 -26.77 -17.84
C HIS A 85 -2.52 -27.90 -18.80
N ALA A 86 -3.63 -28.58 -18.52
CA ALA A 86 -4.18 -29.64 -19.35
C ALA A 86 -5.22 -29.16 -20.38
N LEU A 87 -5.46 -27.85 -20.47
CA LEU A 87 -6.52 -27.30 -21.30
C LEU A 87 -6.23 -27.49 -22.80
N PRO A 88 -7.18 -27.99 -23.60
CA PRO A 88 -6.96 -28.19 -25.03
C PRO A 88 -6.80 -26.86 -25.78
N ALA A 89 -6.01 -26.90 -26.86
CA ALA A 89 -5.90 -25.79 -27.80
C ALA A 89 -7.26 -25.46 -28.44
N GLY A 90 -7.43 -24.22 -28.90
CA GLY A 90 -8.64 -23.80 -29.61
C GLY A 90 -9.83 -23.42 -28.72
N CYS A 91 -9.64 -23.29 -27.40
CA CYS A 91 -10.65 -22.74 -26.49
C CYS A 91 -10.39 -21.25 -26.25
N PRO A 92 -11.08 -20.30 -26.92
CA PRO A 92 -10.78 -18.88 -26.79
C PRO A 92 -11.12 -18.33 -25.39
N PRO A 93 -10.31 -17.40 -24.83
CA PRO A 93 -10.64 -16.70 -23.59
C PRO A 93 -12.04 -16.06 -23.65
N GLY A 94 -12.73 -16.03 -22.52
CA GLY A 94 -14.09 -15.49 -22.39
C GLY A 94 -15.23 -16.44 -22.79
N SER A 95 -14.93 -17.51 -23.54
CA SER A 95 -15.94 -18.42 -24.11
C SER A 95 -16.45 -19.48 -23.13
N ASP A 96 -17.70 -19.88 -23.30
CA ASP A 96 -18.32 -20.95 -22.50
C ASP A 96 -17.65 -22.31 -22.77
N GLN A 97 -17.19 -22.55 -24.00
CA GLN A 97 -16.39 -23.73 -24.36
C GLN A 97 -15.15 -23.85 -23.47
N ARG A 98 -14.43 -22.75 -23.24
CA ARG A 98 -13.24 -22.73 -22.40
C ARG A 98 -13.57 -22.99 -20.93
N GLY A 99 -14.68 -22.44 -20.44
CA GLY A 99 -15.18 -22.72 -19.09
C GLY A 99 -15.50 -24.20 -18.88
N ALA A 100 -16.22 -24.81 -19.82
CA ALA A 100 -16.56 -26.23 -19.77
C ALA A 100 -15.32 -27.14 -19.89
N ALA A 101 -14.39 -26.81 -20.79
CA ALA A 101 -13.14 -27.56 -20.94
C ALA A 101 -12.29 -27.51 -19.67
N LEU A 102 -12.19 -26.35 -19.01
CA LEU A 102 -11.45 -26.24 -17.76
C LEU A 102 -12.12 -27.02 -16.62
N LEU A 103 -13.44 -26.97 -16.50
CA LEU A 103 -14.16 -27.76 -15.50
C LEU A 103 -13.88 -29.26 -15.66
N ALA A 104 -13.92 -29.78 -16.90
CA ALA A 104 -13.61 -31.17 -17.18
C ALA A 104 -12.16 -31.53 -16.80
N ALA A 105 -11.19 -30.71 -17.24
CA ALA A 105 -9.77 -30.93 -16.97
C ALA A 105 -9.43 -30.84 -15.47
N ALA A 106 -10.03 -29.89 -14.74
CA ALA A 106 -9.81 -29.72 -13.31
C ALA A 106 -10.37 -30.90 -12.49
N ARG A 107 -11.53 -31.45 -12.88
CA ARG A 107 -12.09 -32.65 -12.25
C ARG A 107 -11.21 -33.88 -12.46
N GLU A 108 -10.69 -34.04 -13.67
CA GLU A 108 -9.75 -35.13 -13.97
C GLU A 108 -8.48 -35.00 -13.12
N ALA A 109 -7.92 -33.79 -13.03
CA ALA A 109 -6.71 -33.52 -12.26
C ALA A 109 -6.88 -33.71 -10.75
N ALA A 110 -8.06 -33.40 -10.18
CA ALA A 110 -8.32 -33.54 -8.75
C ALA A 110 -8.65 -34.98 -8.32
N GLY A 111 -8.93 -35.88 -9.27
CA GLY A 111 -9.42 -37.23 -8.99
C GLY A 111 -10.91 -37.24 -8.57
N GLY A 112 -11.57 -38.39 -8.74
CA GLY A 112 -13.03 -38.55 -8.62
C GLY A 112 -13.67 -38.37 -7.22
N GLY A 113 -12.94 -37.83 -6.24
CA GLY A 113 -13.40 -37.68 -4.85
C GLY A 113 -13.31 -36.27 -4.26
N ALA A 114 -12.79 -35.28 -4.99
CA ALA A 114 -12.65 -33.91 -4.50
C ALA A 114 -13.96 -33.12 -4.64
N GLU A 115 -14.41 -32.50 -3.56
CA GLU A 115 -15.52 -31.53 -3.60
C GLU A 115 -15.00 -30.19 -4.12
N LEU A 116 -15.33 -29.86 -5.38
CA LEU A 116 -14.85 -28.65 -6.07
C LEU A 116 -16.01 -27.69 -6.35
N ASP A 117 -15.74 -26.39 -6.23
CA ASP A 117 -16.70 -25.36 -6.66
C ASP A 117 -16.70 -25.25 -8.20
N GLU A 118 -17.68 -25.88 -8.84
CA GLU A 118 -17.81 -25.88 -10.29
C GLU A 118 -18.05 -24.50 -10.88
N SER A 119 -18.76 -23.63 -10.16
CA SER A 119 -19.04 -22.27 -10.61
C SER A 119 -17.75 -21.45 -10.67
N LEU A 120 -16.88 -21.65 -9.68
CA LEU A 120 -15.53 -21.10 -9.66
C LEU A 120 -14.68 -21.64 -10.81
N LEU A 121 -14.68 -22.95 -11.05
CA LEU A 121 -13.92 -23.56 -12.15
C LEU A 121 -14.36 -23.03 -13.51
N VAL A 122 -15.66 -22.97 -13.77
CA VAL A 122 -16.18 -22.41 -15.03
C VAL A 122 -15.77 -20.95 -15.17
N ARG A 123 -15.89 -20.15 -14.10
CA ARG A 123 -15.52 -18.73 -14.12
C ARG A 123 -14.01 -18.53 -14.33
N PHE A 124 -13.18 -19.31 -13.63
CA PHE A 124 -11.73 -19.34 -13.82
C PHE A 124 -11.41 -19.71 -15.27
N GLY A 125 -12.03 -20.75 -15.82
CA GLY A 125 -11.80 -21.22 -17.18
C GLY A 125 -12.13 -20.14 -18.22
N ARG A 126 -13.30 -19.50 -18.10
CA ARG A 126 -13.69 -18.38 -18.96
C ARG A 126 -12.71 -17.22 -18.87
N SER A 127 -12.28 -16.83 -17.67
CA SER A 127 -11.33 -15.73 -17.47
C SER A 127 -9.87 -16.08 -17.73
N SER A 128 -9.53 -17.37 -17.82
CA SER A 128 -8.16 -17.84 -18.05
C SER A 128 -7.69 -17.42 -19.44
N GLY A 129 -6.49 -16.82 -19.53
CA GLY A 129 -6.03 -16.08 -20.71
C GLY A 129 -6.32 -14.58 -20.66
N GLY A 130 -7.04 -14.12 -19.63
CA GLY A 130 -7.17 -12.72 -19.30
C GLY A 130 -5.90 -12.12 -18.69
N ALA A 131 -5.77 -10.80 -18.81
CA ALA A 131 -4.64 -10.04 -18.27
C ALA A 131 -5.16 -8.74 -17.63
N LEU A 132 -5.05 -8.66 -16.30
CA LEU A 132 -5.43 -7.49 -15.50
C LEU A 132 -4.20 -6.95 -14.80
N ALA A 133 -3.81 -5.72 -15.13
CA ALA A 133 -2.63 -5.06 -14.56
C ALA A 133 -2.60 -5.02 -13.02
N PRO A 134 -3.73 -4.82 -12.30
CA PRO A 134 -3.74 -4.90 -10.84
C PRO A 134 -3.38 -6.29 -10.29
N VAL A 135 -3.84 -7.36 -10.95
CA VAL A 135 -3.52 -8.75 -10.55
C VAL A 135 -2.04 -9.03 -10.77
N SER A 136 -1.50 -8.63 -11.93
CA SER A 136 -0.06 -8.74 -12.21
C SER A 136 0.78 -7.94 -11.22
N SER A 137 0.32 -6.75 -10.81
CA SER A 137 1.03 -5.92 -9.83
C SER A 137 1.03 -6.56 -8.43
N PHE A 138 -0.09 -7.13 -8.01
CA PHE A 138 -0.17 -7.85 -6.74
C PHE A 138 0.73 -9.10 -6.71
N ILE A 139 0.56 -10.01 -7.68
CA ILE A 139 1.34 -11.25 -7.75
C ILE A 139 2.83 -10.94 -7.98
N GLY A 140 3.14 -9.96 -8.84
CA GLY A 140 4.51 -9.51 -9.07
C GLY A 140 5.17 -8.94 -7.83
N GLY A 141 4.45 -8.14 -7.03
CA GLY A 141 4.93 -7.62 -5.76
C GLY A 141 5.22 -8.73 -4.74
N VAL A 142 4.32 -9.71 -4.61
CA VAL A 142 4.53 -10.89 -3.76
C VAL A 142 5.76 -11.68 -4.21
N ALA A 143 5.84 -12.03 -5.50
CA ALA A 143 6.95 -12.81 -6.05
C ALA A 143 8.30 -12.10 -5.91
N ALA A 144 8.35 -10.78 -6.17
CA ALA A 144 9.55 -9.98 -6.00
C ALA A 144 10.00 -9.97 -4.53
N GLN A 145 9.07 -9.87 -3.59
CA GLN A 145 9.38 -9.94 -2.17
C GLN A 145 9.88 -11.33 -1.76
N GLU A 146 9.28 -12.42 -2.26
CA GLU A 146 9.77 -13.79 -2.00
C GLU A 146 11.18 -14.01 -2.57
N ALA A 147 11.49 -13.48 -3.75
CA ALA A 147 12.84 -13.55 -4.31
C ALA A 147 13.86 -12.84 -3.39
N LEU A 148 13.50 -11.67 -2.84
CA LEU A 148 14.35 -10.98 -1.87
C LEU A 148 14.54 -11.79 -0.59
N LYS A 149 13.50 -12.49 -0.09
CA LYS A 149 13.63 -13.37 1.08
C LYS A 149 14.62 -14.51 0.82
N ALA A 150 14.51 -15.14 -0.35
CA ALA A 150 15.35 -16.27 -0.73
C ALA A 150 16.84 -15.89 -0.81
N VAL A 151 17.18 -14.72 -1.35
CA VAL A 151 18.60 -14.30 -1.51
C VAL A 151 19.19 -13.61 -0.28
N THR A 152 18.36 -13.12 0.64
CA THR A 152 18.84 -12.38 1.83
C THR A 152 18.71 -13.15 3.14
N GLY A 153 17.90 -14.21 3.20
CA GLY A 153 17.53 -14.88 4.45
C GLY A 153 16.74 -13.97 5.41
N LYS A 154 16.18 -12.85 4.92
CA LYS A 154 15.44 -11.88 5.73
C LYS A 154 13.94 -12.01 5.48
N PHE A 155 13.17 -11.97 6.57
CA PHE A 155 11.72 -12.25 6.63
C PHE A 155 11.36 -13.73 6.43
N THR A 156 10.13 -14.08 6.81
CA THR A 156 9.63 -15.45 6.68
C THR A 156 9.06 -15.67 5.27
N PRO A 157 9.59 -16.62 4.49
CA PRO A 157 9.05 -16.98 3.17
C PRO A 157 7.66 -17.62 3.26
N LEU A 158 6.91 -17.55 2.16
CA LEU A 158 5.69 -18.34 1.98
C LEU A 158 6.04 -19.83 1.97
N ARG A 159 5.24 -20.67 2.64
CA ARG A 159 5.48 -22.11 2.78
C ARG A 159 4.17 -22.88 2.56
N GLN A 160 3.85 -23.40 1.37
CA GLN A 160 4.52 -23.21 0.07
C GLN A 160 3.58 -22.64 -0.98
N PHE A 161 2.29 -22.97 -0.92
CA PHE A 161 1.30 -22.55 -1.91
C PHE A 161 0.51 -21.36 -1.41
N LEU A 162 0.42 -20.33 -2.24
CA LEU A 162 -0.50 -19.22 -2.07
C LEU A 162 -1.47 -19.18 -3.24
N TYR A 163 -2.75 -19.39 -2.96
CA TYR A 163 -3.82 -19.14 -3.92
C TYR A 163 -4.56 -17.86 -3.53
N TRP A 164 -4.78 -17.01 -4.51
CA TRP A 164 -5.44 -15.72 -4.32
C TRP A 164 -6.37 -15.42 -5.50
N ASP A 165 -7.50 -14.81 -5.18
CA ASP A 165 -8.48 -14.36 -6.16
C ASP A 165 -9.17 -13.07 -5.66
N ALA A 166 -9.82 -12.34 -6.56
CA ALA A 166 -10.67 -11.21 -6.24
C ALA A 166 -11.97 -11.28 -7.05
N LEU A 167 -12.66 -12.42 -6.97
CA LEU A 167 -13.89 -12.64 -7.76
C LEU A 167 -15.02 -11.67 -7.41
N GLU A 168 -14.98 -11.10 -6.21
CA GLU A 168 -15.91 -10.08 -5.74
C GLU A 168 -15.75 -8.76 -6.52
N ALA A 169 -14.61 -8.55 -7.19
CA ALA A 169 -14.37 -7.38 -8.04
C ALA A 169 -14.87 -7.57 -9.49
N LEU A 170 -15.31 -8.78 -9.85
CA LEU A 170 -15.79 -9.08 -11.19
C LEU A 170 -17.29 -8.80 -11.34
N PRO A 171 -17.79 -8.48 -12.55
CA PRO A 171 -19.21 -8.22 -12.79
C PRO A 171 -20.12 -9.35 -12.27
N ALA A 172 -21.24 -8.97 -11.69
CA ALA A 172 -22.31 -9.86 -11.24
C ALA A 172 -23.65 -9.38 -11.84
N PRO A 173 -24.31 -10.17 -12.72
CA PRO A 173 -23.90 -11.50 -13.20
C PRO A 173 -22.63 -11.48 -14.08
N PRO A 174 -21.97 -12.63 -14.30
CA PRO A 174 -20.83 -12.71 -15.23
C PRO A 174 -21.20 -12.23 -16.64
N PRO A 175 -20.28 -11.57 -17.37
CA PRO A 175 -20.55 -11.07 -18.71
C PRO A 175 -20.90 -12.20 -19.68
N ALA A 176 -21.67 -11.90 -20.72
CA ALA A 176 -21.97 -12.87 -21.77
C ALA A 176 -20.71 -13.18 -22.60
N ALA A 177 -20.61 -14.40 -23.17
CA ALA A 177 -19.44 -14.79 -23.97
C ALA A 177 -19.16 -13.83 -25.16
N ALA A 178 -20.22 -13.27 -25.77
CA ALA A 178 -20.11 -12.28 -26.83
C ALA A 178 -19.44 -10.97 -26.37
N GLU A 179 -19.63 -10.56 -25.12
CA GLU A 179 -18.96 -9.38 -24.56
C GLU A 179 -17.48 -9.60 -24.28
N CYS A 180 -17.07 -10.86 -24.11
CA CYS A 180 -15.70 -11.25 -23.82
C CYS A 180 -14.89 -11.59 -25.08
N ALA A 181 -15.50 -11.57 -26.26
CA ALA A 181 -14.87 -11.97 -27.51
C ALA A 181 -13.66 -11.07 -27.87
N PRO A 182 -12.55 -11.63 -28.36
CA PRO A 182 -11.38 -10.86 -28.75
C PRO A 182 -11.69 -9.95 -29.94
N ARG A 183 -11.05 -8.78 -29.99
CA ARG A 183 -11.15 -7.80 -31.07
C ARG A 183 -9.82 -7.53 -31.76
N GLY A 184 -8.75 -8.18 -31.32
CA GLY A 184 -7.40 -7.93 -31.84
C GLY A 184 -6.81 -6.62 -31.32
N ASP A 185 -7.32 -6.08 -30.22
CA ASP A 185 -6.79 -4.89 -29.57
C ASP A 185 -6.03 -5.22 -28.29
N ARG A 186 -5.31 -4.24 -27.76
CA ARG A 186 -4.50 -4.40 -26.53
C ARG A 186 -5.31 -4.71 -25.27
N TYR A 187 -6.64 -4.64 -25.33
CA TYR A 187 -7.55 -4.83 -24.21
C TYR A 187 -8.26 -6.19 -24.24
N ASP A 188 -7.97 -7.06 -25.22
CA ASP A 188 -8.53 -8.42 -25.31
C ASP A 188 -8.40 -9.19 -23.99
N GLY A 189 -7.25 -9.12 -23.32
CA GLY A 189 -7.02 -9.78 -22.03
C GLY A 189 -7.88 -9.20 -20.89
N THR A 190 -8.15 -7.90 -20.88
CA THR A 190 -9.05 -7.29 -19.88
C THR A 190 -10.50 -7.64 -20.20
N ARG A 191 -10.90 -7.53 -21.47
CA ARG A 191 -12.24 -7.84 -21.97
C ARG A 191 -12.64 -9.28 -21.71
N ALA A 192 -11.72 -10.24 -21.86
CA ALA A 192 -11.98 -11.64 -21.56
C ALA A 192 -12.45 -11.88 -20.11
N VAL A 193 -12.10 -10.99 -19.18
CA VAL A 193 -12.40 -11.12 -17.75
C VAL A 193 -13.63 -10.31 -17.33
N ILE A 194 -13.71 -9.04 -17.74
CA ILE A 194 -14.76 -8.11 -17.28
C ILE A 194 -15.85 -7.82 -18.32
N GLY A 195 -15.68 -8.27 -19.56
CA GLY A 195 -16.58 -7.97 -20.67
C GLY A 195 -16.44 -6.55 -21.22
N GLU A 196 -16.98 -6.32 -22.42
CA GLU A 196 -16.92 -5.01 -23.07
C GLU A 196 -17.69 -3.93 -22.31
N ALA A 197 -18.85 -4.23 -21.71
CA ALA A 197 -19.64 -3.20 -21.02
C ALA A 197 -18.86 -2.56 -19.86
N ALA A 198 -18.23 -3.37 -19.01
CA ALA A 198 -17.41 -2.87 -17.90
C ALA A 198 -16.16 -2.15 -18.39
N LEU A 199 -15.50 -2.69 -19.42
CA LEU A 199 -14.36 -2.02 -20.05
C LEU A 199 -14.76 -0.64 -20.60
N ALA A 200 -15.88 -0.53 -21.33
CA ALA A 200 -16.37 0.72 -21.87
C ALA A 200 -16.71 1.75 -20.77
N ALA A 201 -17.22 1.30 -19.62
CA ALA A 201 -17.41 2.16 -18.46
C ALA A 201 -16.06 2.71 -17.93
N LEU A 202 -15.03 1.87 -17.80
CA LEU A 202 -13.69 2.31 -17.41
C LEU A 202 -13.11 3.33 -18.41
N ARG A 203 -13.29 3.10 -19.72
CA ARG A 203 -12.76 4.00 -20.77
C ARG A 203 -13.34 5.41 -20.70
N ARG A 204 -14.61 5.55 -20.28
CA ARG A 204 -15.30 6.84 -20.09
C ARG A 204 -15.08 7.46 -18.72
N GLY A 205 -14.45 6.74 -17.79
CA GLY A 205 -14.28 7.16 -16.42
C GLY A 205 -13.49 8.46 -16.26
N ARG A 206 -13.92 9.26 -15.29
CA ARG A 206 -13.32 10.54 -14.88
C ARG A 206 -12.78 10.39 -13.46
N TYR A 207 -11.50 10.11 -13.33
CA TYR A 207 -10.88 9.78 -12.04
C TYR A 207 -9.94 10.87 -11.56
N PHE A 208 -9.79 10.99 -10.24
CA PHE A 208 -8.79 11.86 -9.63
C PHE A 208 -7.82 11.05 -8.77
N VAL A 209 -6.55 11.03 -9.17
CA VAL A 209 -5.45 10.40 -8.44
C VAL A 209 -4.71 11.49 -7.65
N VAL A 210 -4.72 11.38 -6.33
CA VAL A 210 -4.10 12.36 -5.43
C VAL A 210 -2.77 11.82 -4.94
N GLY A 211 -1.68 12.33 -5.53
CA GLY A 211 -0.31 11.87 -5.31
C GLY A 211 0.24 11.11 -6.53
N ALA A 212 1.47 11.45 -6.92
CA ALA A 212 2.24 10.82 -8.00
C ALA A 212 3.52 10.16 -7.47
N GLY A 213 3.54 9.82 -6.17
CA GLY A 213 4.61 9.07 -5.50
C GLY A 213 4.61 7.58 -5.85
N ALA A 214 5.03 6.73 -4.91
CA ALA A 214 5.18 5.28 -5.15
C ALA A 214 3.85 4.61 -5.53
N LEU A 215 2.81 4.82 -4.72
CA LEU A 215 1.46 4.35 -5.01
C LEU A 215 0.88 5.02 -6.26
N GLY A 216 1.14 6.31 -6.46
CA GLY A 216 0.64 7.07 -7.60
C GLY A 216 1.15 6.51 -8.93
N CYS A 217 2.45 6.21 -9.01
CA CYS A 217 3.06 5.56 -10.18
C CYS A 217 2.39 4.21 -10.51
N GLU A 218 2.13 3.40 -9.49
CA GLU A 218 1.50 2.09 -9.64
C GLU A 218 0.02 2.19 -10.07
N TRP A 219 -0.74 3.10 -9.44
CA TRP A 219 -2.13 3.37 -9.82
C TRP A 219 -2.25 3.89 -11.25
N LEU A 220 -1.43 4.86 -11.65
CA LEU A 220 -1.43 5.42 -13.00
C LEU A 220 -1.05 4.38 -14.05
N LYS A 221 -0.05 3.53 -13.79
CA LYS A 221 0.26 2.37 -14.65
C LYS A 221 -0.94 1.44 -14.77
N CYS A 222 -1.58 1.07 -13.66
CA CYS A 222 -2.74 0.18 -13.69
C CYS A 222 -3.90 0.76 -14.49
N LEU A 223 -4.25 2.03 -14.28
CA LEU A 223 -5.30 2.74 -15.02
C LEU A 223 -5.00 2.79 -16.51
N ALA A 224 -3.76 3.15 -16.88
CA ALA A 224 -3.34 3.20 -18.28
C ALA A 224 -3.41 1.83 -18.96
N LEU A 225 -2.98 0.76 -18.29
CA LEU A 225 -3.01 -0.60 -18.85
C LEU A 225 -4.42 -1.21 -18.90
N LEU A 226 -5.30 -0.86 -17.96
CA LEU A 226 -6.71 -1.27 -17.98
C LEU A 226 -7.53 -0.53 -19.05
N GLY A 227 -6.99 0.55 -19.63
CA GLY A 227 -7.69 1.37 -20.62
C GLY A 227 -8.65 2.37 -20.01
N ALA A 228 -8.49 2.73 -18.74
CA ALA A 228 -9.28 3.80 -18.11
C ALA A 228 -9.09 5.12 -18.87
N ALA A 229 -10.13 5.96 -18.97
CA ALA A 229 -10.02 7.28 -19.62
C ALA A 229 -9.43 7.27 -21.04
N THR A 230 -9.75 6.25 -21.85
CA THR A 230 -9.31 6.13 -23.25
C THR A 230 -10.39 6.48 -24.27
N ASP A 231 -11.61 6.74 -23.83
CA ASP A 231 -12.74 7.14 -24.68
C ASP A 231 -13.57 8.23 -23.97
N GLY A 232 -13.30 9.50 -24.27
CA GLY A 232 -14.02 10.64 -23.67
C GLY A 232 -13.81 10.89 -22.16
N GLY A 233 -13.22 9.94 -21.42
CA GLY A 233 -12.86 10.06 -20.01
C GLY A 233 -11.60 10.91 -19.77
N VAL A 234 -11.20 11.01 -18.50
CA VAL A 234 -9.96 11.70 -18.08
C VAL A 234 -9.47 11.19 -16.73
N VAL A 235 -8.16 11.02 -16.57
CA VAL A 235 -7.53 10.87 -15.25
C VAL A 235 -6.84 12.17 -14.88
N HIS A 236 -7.33 12.86 -13.86
CA HIS A 236 -6.61 13.95 -13.24
C HIS A 236 -5.59 13.37 -12.25
N VAL A 237 -4.35 13.84 -12.30
CA VAL A 237 -3.32 13.50 -11.29
C VAL A 237 -2.80 14.79 -10.69
N THR A 238 -2.71 14.87 -9.37
CA THR A 238 -2.07 16.01 -8.70
C THR A 238 -0.94 15.56 -7.79
N ASP A 239 0.16 16.31 -7.80
CA ASP A 239 1.27 16.19 -6.87
C ASP A 239 2.06 17.50 -6.91
N MET A 240 2.38 18.05 -5.75
CA MET A 240 3.10 19.33 -5.63
C MET A 240 4.62 19.15 -5.61
N ASP A 241 5.10 17.91 -5.49
CA ASP A 241 6.52 17.62 -5.33
C ASP A 241 7.25 17.50 -6.66
N GLN A 242 8.56 17.72 -6.59
CA GLN A 242 9.51 17.41 -7.64
C GLN A 242 10.14 16.03 -7.44
N ILE A 243 10.67 15.46 -8.51
CA ILE A 243 11.33 14.15 -8.47
C ILE A 243 12.71 14.27 -7.84
N GLU A 244 12.96 13.47 -6.80
CA GLU A 244 14.26 13.36 -6.14
C GLU A 244 14.94 12.02 -6.41
N ARG A 245 16.27 11.97 -6.23
CA ARG A 245 17.06 10.74 -6.45
C ARG A 245 16.59 9.58 -5.56
N SER A 246 16.23 9.87 -4.32
CA SER A 246 15.72 8.88 -3.35
C SER A 246 14.39 8.25 -3.80
N ASN A 247 13.66 8.89 -4.71
CA ASN A 247 12.36 8.43 -5.18
C ASN A 247 12.47 7.30 -6.22
N LEU A 248 13.54 7.32 -7.01
CA LEU A 248 13.74 6.41 -8.15
C LEU A 248 13.74 4.92 -7.77
N ASN A 249 14.00 4.59 -6.51
CA ASN A 249 14.01 3.19 -6.04
C ASN A 249 12.61 2.55 -6.01
N ARG A 250 11.54 3.35 -6.01
CA ARG A 250 10.15 2.89 -5.84
C ARG A 250 9.13 3.62 -6.71
N GLN A 251 9.52 4.69 -7.38
CA GLN A 251 8.69 5.49 -8.29
C GLN A 251 9.14 5.21 -9.73
N PHE A 252 8.86 3.99 -10.21
CA PHE A 252 9.47 3.42 -11.41
C PHE A 252 9.06 4.10 -12.73
N LEU A 253 8.07 5.01 -12.73
CA LEU A 253 7.78 5.83 -13.91
C LEU A 253 8.92 6.81 -14.20
N PHE A 254 9.67 7.21 -13.17
CA PHE A 254 10.72 8.21 -13.29
C PHE A 254 12.07 7.60 -13.64
N ARG A 255 12.92 8.42 -14.25
CA ARG A 255 14.31 8.10 -14.61
C ARG A 255 15.26 9.14 -14.03
N PRO A 256 16.57 8.86 -13.97
CA PRO A 256 17.57 9.87 -13.59
C PRO A 256 17.51 11.16 -14.43
N SER A 257 17.06 11.07 -15.68
CA SER A 257 16.84 12.24 -16.56
C SER A 257 15.70 13.14 -16.11
N ASP A 258 14.80 12.65 -15.26
CA ASP A 258 13.58 13.35 -14.84
C ASP A 258 13.77 14.07 -13.49
N LEU A 259 14.98 14.09 -12.92
CA LEU A 259 15.28 14.72 -11.62
C LEU A 259 14.97 16.23 -11.64
N GLY A 260 14.28 16.71 -10.60
CA GLY A 260 13.83 18.09 -10.48
C GLY A 260 12.54 18.41 -11.26
N ALA A 261 12.07 17.52 -12.14
CA ALA A 261 10.80 17.72 -12.82
C ALA A 261 9.60 17.48 -11.87
N PRO A 262 8.45 18.12 -12.08
CA PRO A 262 7.23 17.88 -11.30
C PRO A 262 6.75 16.43 -11.47
N LYS A 263 6.45 15.76 -10.34
CA LYS A 263 6.09 14.33 -10.34
C LYS A 263 4.83 14.04 -11.16
N SER A 264 3.77 14.84 -10.99
CA SER A 264 2.49 14.65 -11.67
C SER A 264 2.63 14.78 -13.20
N THR A 265 3.32 15.83 -13.66
CA THR A 265 3.59 16.11 -15.07
C THR A 265 4.44 15.00 -15.71
N ALA A 266 5.52 14.60 -15.05
CA ALA A 266 6.36 13.50 -15.52
C ALA A 266 5.59 12.16 -15.57
N ALA A 267 4.81 11.84 -14.53
CA ALA A 267 4.04 10.60 -14.47
C ALA A 267 3.00 10.51 -15.58
N ALA A 268 2.25 11.60 -15.81
CA ALA A 268 1.27 11.69 -16.89
C ALA A 268 1.92 11.46 -18.26
N ALA A 269 3.08 12.08 -18.52
CA ALA A 269 3.82 11.90 -19.77
C ALA A 269 4.27 10.44 -19.99
N LYS A 270 4.75 9.75 -18.94
CA LYS A 270 5.17 8.34 -19.03
C LYS A 270 3.97 7.41 -19.26
N CYS A 271 2.83 7.70 -18.64
CA CYS A 271 1.60 6.94 -18.89
C CYS A 271 1.06 7.12 -20.30
N ALA A 272 1.17 8.32 -20.90
CA ALA A 272 0.85 8.54 -22.30
C ALA A 272 1.76 7.75 -23.26
N GLN A 273 3.03 7.54 -22.89
CA GLN A 273 3.93 6.66 -23.65
C GLN A 273 3.52 5.18 -23.52
N LEU A 274 3.12 4.75 -22.31
CA LEU A 274 2.65 3.38 -22.06
C LEU A 274 1.35 3.06 -22.80
N ASN A 275 0.44 4.03 -22.87
CA ASN A 275 -0.80 3.94 -23.62
C ASN A 275 -1.16 5.29 -24.27
N PRO A 276 -0.94 5.45 -25.59
CA PRO A 276 -1.23 6.71 -26.29
C PRO A 276 -2.70 7.15 -26.24
N ALA A 277 -3.63 6.22 -25.99
CA ALA A 277 -5.04 6.55 -25.83
C ALA A 277 -5.38 7.04 -24.42
N PHE A 278 -4.49 6.85 -23.43
CA PHE A 278 -4.74 7.21 -22.03
C PHE A 278 -4.67 8.72 -21.83
N ARG A 279 -5.79 9.33 -21.46
CA ARG A 279 -5.86 10.77 -21.21
C ARG A 279 -5.61 11.09 -19.74
N ALA A 280 -4.41 11.57 -19.44
CA ALA A 280 -4.06 12.11 -18.14
C ALA A 280 -3.88 13.64 -18.18
N VAL A 281 -4.40 14.34 -17.18
CA VAL A 281 -4.18 15.78 -16.96
C VAL A 281 -3.46 15.97 -15.63
N ALA A 282 -2.25 16.51 -15.68
CA ALA A 282 -1.42 16.74 -14.51
C ALA A 282 -1.71 18.11 -13.88
N HIS A 283 -1.65 18.15 -12.55
CA HIS A 283 -1.74 19.34 -11.72
C HIS A 283 -0.57 19.36 -10.75
N GLU A 284 0.02 20.53 -10.54
CA GLU A 284 1.18 20.73 -9.65
C GLU A 284 0.73 21.42 -8.35
N ALA A 285 -0.46 21.05 -7.87
CA ALA A 285 -1.13 21.71 -6.76
C ALA A 285 -1.31 20.75 -5.57
N ALA A 286 -1.10 21.28 -4.36
CA ALA A 286 -1.47 20.61 -3.13
C ALA A 286 -2.99 20.58 -2.97
N VAL A 287 -3.56 19.42 -2.63
CA VAL A 287 -4.98 19.34 -2.28
C VAL A 287 -5.26 20.10 -0.99
N GLY A 288 -6.32 20.90 -0.97
CA GLY A 288 -6.72 21.71 0.18
C GLY A 288 -5.87 22.95 0.44
N ALA A 289 -4.87 23.24 -0.40
CA ALA A 289 -4.14 24.49 -0.31
C ALA A 289 -4.96 25.68 -0.86
N PRO A 290 -4.80 26.89 -0.30
CA PRO A 290 -5.41 28.09 -0.86
C PRO A 290 -5.04 28.27 -2.34
N GLY A 291 -6.03 28.54 -3.19
CA GLY A 291 -5.83 28.70 -4.63
C GLY A 291 -5.67 27.39 -5.42
N SER A 292 -5.90 26.22 -4.81
CA SER A 292 -5.93 24.97 -5.57
C SER A 292 -7.05 24.99 -6.64
N PRO A 293 -6.84 24.39 -7.83
CA PRO A 293 -7.81 24.43 -8.92
C PRO A 293 -9.00 23.46 -8.74
N PHE A 294 -9.12 22.80 -7.58
CA PHE A 294 -10.09 21.74 -7.32
C PHE A 294 -11.35 22.28 -6.65
N ASP A 295 -12.14 23.03 -7.42
CA ASP A 295 -13.41 23.61 -6.98
C ASP A 295 -14.57 22.59 -6.98
N ASP A 296 -15.76 23.02 -6.55
CA ASP A 296 -16.94 22.16 -6.48
C ASP A 296 -17.34 21.55 -7.84
N ALA A 297 -17.10 22.28 -8.94
CA ALA A 297 -17.39 21.80 -10.29
C ALA A 297 -16.42 20.67 -10.69
N PHE A 298 -15.12 20.82 -10.35
CA PHE A 298 -14.12 19.78 -10.52
C PHE A 298 -14.53 18.52 -9.78
N TRP A 299 -14.78 18.61 -8.46
CA TRP A 299 -15.17 17.45 -7.65
C TRP A 299 -16.49 16.84 -8.12
N GLY A 300 -17.48 17.67 -8.45
CA GLY A 300 -18.79 17.21 -8.95
C GLY A 300 -18.69 16.40 -10.24
N GLY A 301 -17.71 16.70 -11.10
CA GLY A 301 -17.49 16.03 -12.38
C GLY A 301 -16.70 14.72 -12.33
N LEU A 302 -16.33 14.20 -11.16
CA LEU A 302 -15.58 12.94 -11.02
C LEU A 302 -16.49 11.72 -10.86
N ASP A 303 -16.04 10.56 -11.32
CA ASP A 303 -16.66 9.25 -11.07
C ASP A 303 -16.05 8.54 -9.85
N GLY A 304 -14.82 8.88 -9.48
CA GLY A 304 -14.13 8.30 -8.33
C GLY A 304 -12.77 8.94 -8.05
N VAL A 305 -12.29 8.76 -6.83
CA VAL A 305 -11.04 9.33 -6.32
C VAL A 305 -10.14 8.24 -5.79
N ILE A 306 -8.83 8.37 -6.00
CA ILE A 306 -7.81 7.41 -5.58
C ILE A 306 -6.72 8.16 -4.83
N ASN A 307 -6.55 7.84 -3.56
CA ASN A 307 -5.46 8.38 -2.77
C ASN A 307 -4.16 7.60 -3.00
N ALA A 308 -3.08 8.36 -3.12
CA ALA A 308 -1.70 7.91 -3.17
C ALA A 308 -0.82 8.83 -2.29
N LEU A 309 -1.35 9.17 -1.13
CA LEU A 309 -0.83 10.16 -0.18
C LEU A 309 0.13 9.54 0.84
N ASP A 310 0.91 10.37 1.52
CA ASP A 310 1.88 9.94 2.54
C ASP A 310 1.62 10.55 3.93
N ASN A 311 0.65 11.46 4.06
CA ASN A 311 0.30 12.10 5.32
C ASN A 311 -1.21 12.03 5.61
N VAL A 312 -1.56 12.02 6.90
CA VAL A 312 -2.94 11.85 7.37
C VAL A 312 -3.80 13.10 7.09
N ALA A 313 -3.21 14.30 7.17
CA ALA A 313 -3.94 15.55 6.96
C ALA A 313 -4.55 15.65 5.55
N ALA A 314 -3.77 15.32 4.52
CA ALA A 314 -4.23 15.28 3.14
C ALA A 314 -5.30 14.19 2.93
N ARG A 315 -5.13 13.00 3.53
CA ARG A 315 -6.14 11.92 3.46
C ARG A 315 -7.48 12.38 4.01
N LEU A 316 -7.47 12.99 5.19
CA LEU A 316 -8.69 13.53 5.83
C LEU A 316 -9.32 14.67 5.01
N HIS A 317 -8.51 15.49 4.33
CA HIS A 317 -9.04 16.51 3.42
C HIS A 317 -9.78 15.87 2.23
N VAL A 318 -9.14 14.92 1.54
CA VAL A 318 -9.76 14.24 0.40
C VAL A 318 -11.00 13.45 0.83
N ASP A 319 -10.96 12.77 1.97
CA ASP A 319 -12.12 12.07 2.54
C ASP A 319 -13.32 13.00 2.72
N ARG A 320 -13.11 14.20 3.31
CA ARG A 320 -14.16 15.21 3.48
C ARG A 320 -14.74 15.64 2.13
N MET A 321 -13.90 15.87 1.12
CA MET A 321 -14.37 16.26 -0.22
C MET A 321 -15.15 15.12 -0.89
N CYS A 322 -14.70 13.88 -0.77
CA CYS A 322 -15.42 12.72 -1.29
C CYS A 322 -16.78 12.53 -0.62
N VAL A 323 -16.87 12.73 0.70
CA VAL A 323 -18.15 12.70 1.44
C VAL A 323 -19.08 13.82 0.96
N LEU A 324 -18.56 15.06 0.85
CA LEU A 324 -19.34 16.23 0.43
C LEU A 324 -19.92 16.07 -0.98
N HIS A 325 -19.12 15.58 -1.93
CA HIS A 325 -19.51 15.42 -3.33
C HIS A 325 -20.03 14.03 -3.68
N ARG A 326 -20.22 13.16 -2.67
CA ARG A 326 -20.68 11.76 -2.82
C ARG A 326 -19.87 10.99 -3.86
N LYS A 327 -18.54 11.06 -3.76
CA LYS A 327 -17.61 10.35 -4.65
C LYS A 327 -17.04 9.11 -3.96
N PRO A 328 -16.99 7.96 -4.65
CA PRO A 328 -16.21 6.82 -4.20
C PRO A 328 -14.75 7.19 -4.00
N LEU A 329 -14.14 6.69 -2.92
CA LEU A 329 -12.73 6.88 -2.61
C LEU A 329 -12.03 5.53 -2.40
N LEU A 330 -10.94 5.33 -3.12
CA LEU A 330 -9.98 4.25 -2.91
C LEU A 330 -8.79 4.79 -2.11
N GLU A 331 -8.62 4.30 -0.88
CA GLU A 331 -7.55 4.69 0.04
C GLU A 331 -6.55 3.54 0.20
N SER A 332 -5.26 3.87 0.29
CA SER A 332 -4.21 2.91 0.61
C SER A 332 -2.99 3.53 1.27
N GLY A 333 -2.32 2.72 2.08
CA GLY A 333 -1.10 3.09 2.80
C GLY A 333 -0.07 1.97 2.78
N THR A 334 1.21 2.34 2.91
CA THR A 334 2.32 1.39 3.01
C THR A 334 3.33 1.85 4.06
N ALA A 335 3.84 0.90 4.85
CA ALA A 335 4.91 1.14 5.83
C ALA A 335 5.88 -0.05 5.84
N GLY A 336 7.02 0.10 5.16
CA GLY A 336 7.95 -1.01 4.94
C GLY A 336 7.30 -2.13 4.14
N THR A 337 7.21 -3.32 4.71
CA THR A 337 6.52 -4.49 4.11
C THR A 337 5.03 -4.57 4.47
N LYS A 338 4.51 -3.62 5.26
CA LYS A 338 3.08 -3.56 5.62
C LYS A 338 2.33 -2.71 4.60
N ALA A 339 1.08 -3.07 4.35
CA ALA A 339 0.17 -2.28 3.52
C ALA A 339 -1.26 -2.42 4.03
N ASN A 340 -2.10 -1.45 3.70
CA ASN A 340 -3.54 -1.48 3.92
C ASN A 340 -4.27 -0.86 2.72
N THR A 341 -5.51 -1.28 2.53
CA THR A 341 -6.45 -0.69 1.57
C THR A 341 -7.79 -0.46 2.26
N GLN A 342 -8.49 0.60 1.87
CA GLN A 342 -9.84 0.91 2.33
C GLN A 342 -10.66 1.44 1.16
N VAL A 343 -11.90 1.01 1.06
CA VAL A 343 -12.85 1.47 0.04
C VAL A 343 -13.96 2.24 0.74
N VAL A 344 -14.17 3.49 0.34
CA VAL A 344 -15.25 4.34 0.84
C VAL A 344 -16.29 4.52 -0.26
N LEU A 345 -17.49 3.98 -0.05
CA LEU A 345 -18.61 4.04 -0.98
C LEU A 345 -19.72 4.93 -0.41
N PRO A 346 -20.14 5.99 -1.13
CA PRO A 346 -21.20 6.90 -0.70
C PRO A 346 -22.49 6.15 -0.35
N GLY A 347 -23.02 6.42 0.85
CA GLY A 347 -24.28 5.82 1.33
C GLY A 347 -24.19 4.34 1.70
N LEU A 348 -23.01 3.74 1.70
CA LEU A 348 -22.84 2.31 2.01
C LEU A 348 -21.81 2.04 3.12
N THR A 349 -20.62 2.65 3.06
CA THR A 349 -19.54 2.40 4.02
C THR A 349 -19.26 3.63 4.89
N ALA A 350 -18.57 3.43 6.00
CA ALA A 350 -17.96 4.54 6.75
C ALA A 350 -16.87 5.23 5.92
N SER A 351 -16.63 6.51 6.19
CA SER A 351 -15.54 7.29 5.57
C SER A 351 -14.20 6.98 6.24
N TYR A 352 -13.09 7.43 5.66
CA TYR A 352 -11.76 7.26 6.26
C TYR A 352 -11.67 7.95 7.63
N GLY A 353 -12.18 9.18 7.74
CA GLY A 353 -12.18 9.95 8.99
C GLY A 353 -13.16 9.45 10.06
N ALA A 354 -13.93 8.39 9.79
CA ALA A 354 -14.84 7.80 10.78
C ALA A 354 -14.12 6.89 11.79
N SER A 355 -12.88 6.50 11.49
CA SER A 355 -12.00 5.76 12.40
C SER A 355 -10.77 6.60 12.77
N THR A 356 -10.31 6.45 14.01
CA THR A 356 -9.12 7.14 14.50
C THR A 356 -7.94 6.19 14.47
N ASP A 357 -6.92 6.54 13.68
CA ASP A 357 -5.62 5.87 13.75
C ASP A 357 -4.92 6.21 15.07
N PRO A 358 -4.08 5.31 15.62
CA PRO A 358 -3.27 5.63 16.80
C PRO A 358 -2.46 6.90 16.55
N PRO A 359 -2.41 7.86 17.50
CA PRO A 359 -1.56 9.02 17.35
C PRO A 359 -0.09 8.60 17.29
N ASP A 360 0.74 9.42 16.67
CA ASP A 360 2.19 9.25 16.74
C ASP A 360 2.63 9.31 18.22
N ASP A 361 3.61 8.47 18.57
CA ASP A 361 4.18 8.44 19.92
C ASP A 361 4.99 9.72 20.18
N ASP A 362 4.39 10.69 20.86
CA ASP A 362 5.10 11.89 21.30
C ASP A 362 6.02 11.59 22.48
N ILE A 363 7.31 11.96 22.36
CA ILE A 363 8.27 11.84 23.46
C ILE A 363 8.00 12.96 24.48
N PRO A 364 7.77 12.66 25.77
CA PRO A 364 7.55 13.70 26.77
C PRO A 364 8.71 14.69 26.84
N VAL A 365 8.40 16.00 26.82
CA VAL A 365 9.40 17.09 26.78
C VAL A 365 10.40 17.00 27.94
N CYS A 366 9.94 16.64 29.14
CA CYS A 366 10.81 16.47 30.31
C CYS A 366 11.86 15.36 30.10
N THR A 367 11.50 14.30 29.39
CA THR A 367 12.39 13.19 29.05
C THR A 367 13.48 13.65 28.07
N VAL A 368 13.11 14.39 27.03
CA VAL A 368 14.08 14.92 26.03
C VAL A 368 15.05 15.92 26.68
N LYS A 369 14.56 16.79 27.57
CA LYS A 369 15.36 17.87 28.15
C LYS A 369 16.24 17.46 29.33
N ALA A 370 15.81 16.50 30.14
CA ALA A 370 16.46 16.21 31.41
C ALA A 370 16.90 14.74 31.57
N PHE A 371 16.18 13.79 30.97
CA PHE A 371 16.38 12.35 31.25
C PHE A 371 16.31 11.47 29.99
N PRO A 372 17.17 11.66 28.98
CA PRO A 372 17.19 10.77 27.82
C PRO A 372 17.75 9.40 28.19
N TYR A 373 17.08 8.31 27.79
CA TYR A 373 17.49 6.94 28.11
C TYR A 373 17.42 5.96 26.92
N VAL A 374 17.01 6.46 25.76
CA VAL A 374 17.09 5.79 24.46
C VAL A 374 17.62 6.77 23.40
N LEU A 375 18.12 6.25 22.28
CA LEU A 375 18.80 7.04 21.26
C LEU A 375 17.86 8.06 20.60
N GLU A 376 16.59 7.69 20.42
CA GLU A 376 15.54 8.51 19.81
C GLU A 376 15.36 9.83 20.55
N HIS A 377 15.49 9.84 21.88
CA HIS A 377 15.40 11.05 22.69
C HIS A 377 16.55 12.01 22.38
N CYS A 378 17.78 11.48 22.23
CA CYS A 378 18.96 12.26 21.88
C CYS A 378 18.85 12.83 20.46
N VAL A 379 18.28 12.06 19.53
CA VAL A 379 18.02 12.53 18.15
C VAL A 379 17.00 13.68 18.15
N GLN A 380 15.91 13.56 18.90
CA GLN A 380 14.92 14.64 19.02
C GLN A 380 15.55 15.90 19.65
N TRP A 381 16.32 15.76 20.72
CA TRP A 381 17.05 16.86 21.33
C TRP A 381 18.00 17.56 20.35
N ALA A 382 18.77 16.78 19.57
CA ALA A 382 19.68 17.31 18.57
C ALA A 382 18.95 18.05 17.44
N ARG A 383 17.79 17.54 17.01
CA ARG A 383 16.92 18.20 16.03
C ARG A 383 16.38 19.53 16.57
N ASP A 384 15.90 19.56 17.81
CA ASP A 384 15.39 20.78 18.44
C ASP A 384 16.49 21.84 18.59
N LEU A 385 17.71 21.41 18.95
CA LEU A 385 18.88 22.28 19.01
C LEU A 385 19.20 22.86 17.62
N PHE A 386 19.18 22.02 16.58
CA PHE A 386 19.43 22.47 15.21
C PHE A 386 18.39 23.51 14.76
N GLU A 387 17.10 23.22 14.96
CA GLU A 387 16.00 24.13 14.62
C GLU A 387 16.14 25.47 15.36
N ALA A 388 16.44 25.43 16.65
CA ALA A 388 16.61 26.65 17.46
C ALA A 388 17.78 27.52 16.97
N GLN A 389 18.94 26.91 16.71
CA GLN A 389 20.18 27.62 16.40
C GLN A 389 20.28 28.05 14.93
N PHE A 390 19.85 27.20 13.99
CA PHE A 390 20.13 27.40 12.58
C PHE A 390 18.89 27.75 11.75
N VAL A 391 17.69 27.65 12.31
CA VAL A 391 16.44 28.02 11.62
C VAL A 391 15.77 29.19 12.32
N GLN A 392 15.42 29.04 13.59
CA GLN A 392 14.63 30.04 14.33
C GLN A 392 15.43 31.28 14.70
N ALA A 393 16.69 31.15 15.12
CA ALA A 393 17.54 32.30 15.40
C ALA A 393 17.79 33.16 14.15
N PRO A 394 18.25 32.61 12.99
CA PRO A 394 18.38 33.38 11.76
C PRO A 394 17.06 33.97 11.24
N ARG A 395 15.95 33.21 11.27
CA ARG A 395 14.63 33.73 10.87
C ARG A 395 14.20 34.92 11.71
N ARG A 396 14.41 34.88 13.03
CA ARG A 396 14.12 36.01 13.92
C ARG A 396 14.96 37.23 13.57
N VAL A 397 16.26 37.06 13.32
CA VAL A 397 17.15 38.17 12.88
C VAL A 397 16.70 38.75 11.54
N ASN A 398 16.34 37.91 10.57
CA ASN A 398 15.84 38.37 9.26
C ASN A 398 14.49 39.10 9.38
N ALA A 399 13.58 38.59 10.21
CA ALA A 399 12.30 39.24 10.47
C ALA A 399 12.49 40.59 11.17
N TRP A 400 13.47 40.71 12.07
CA TRP A 400 13.88 41.96 12.68
C TRP A 400 14.42 42.95 11.63
N ALA A 401 15.37 42.50 10.79
CA ALA A 401 15.94 43.34 9.74
C ALA A 401 14.88 43.87 8.75
N ALA A 402 13.84 43.07 8.46
CA ALA A 402 12.75 43.46 7.57
C ALA A 402 11.73 44.43 8.21
N ARG A 403 11.61 44.47 9.54
CA ARG A 403 10.64 45.30 10.28
C ARG A 403 11.24 45.86 11.58
N PRO A 404 12.19 46.80 11.49
CA PRO A 404 12.87 47.35 12.66
C PRO A 404 11.92 48.06 13.64
N ASP A 405 10.87 48.71 13.15
CA ASP A 405 9.92 49.48 13.98
C ASP A 405 9.04 48.60 14.89
N ALA A 406 8.72 47.37 14.45
CA ALA A 406 7.93 46.42 15.23
C ALA A 406 8.69 45.95 16.48
N LEU A 407 10.02 45.90 16.43
CA LEU A 407 10.87 45.54 17.57
C LEU A 407 10.96 46.66 18.60
N ALA A 408 11.01 47.93 18.18
CA ALA A 408 11.01 49.05 19.11
C ALA A 408 9.74 49.04 20.00
N ALA A 409 8.61 48.62 19.42
CA ALA A 409 7.37 48.41 20.16
C ALA A 409 7.42 47.19 21.11
N GLU A 410 7.94 46.03 20.67
CA GLU A 410 8.06 44.82 21.52
C GLU A 410 9.08 44.98 22.67
N LEU A 411 10.24 45.61 22.41
CA LEU A 411 11.25 45.89 23.44
C LEU A 411 10.78 46.98 24.40
N GLY A 412 10.03 47.98 23.92
CA GLY A 412 9.38 48.98 24.78
C GLY A 412 8.39 48.35 25.76
N GLN A 413 7.65 47.31 25.33
CA GLN A 413 6.74 46.57 26.21
C GLN A 413 7.47 45.68 27.24
N ARG A 414 8.60 45.05 26.87
CA ARG A 414 9.41 44.27 27.81
C ARG A 414 10.17 45.13 28.82
N GLY A 415 10.58 46.34 28.44
CA GLY A 415 11.21 47.30 29.35
C GLY A 415 10.25 47.85 30.42
N ALA A 416 8.96 47.98 30.09
CA ALA A 416 7.93 48.45 31.03
C ALA A 416 7.54 47.41 32.09
N GLY A 417 7.78 46.11 31.84
CA GLY A 417 7.41 45.02 32.77
C GLY A 417 8.43 44.72 33.88
N ALA A 418 9.66 45.24 33.79
CA ALA A 418 10.73 44.98 34.76
C ALA A 418 10.89 46.05 35.86
N GLY A 419 10.11 47.15 35.80
CA GLY A 419 10.19 48.28 36.74
C GLY A 419 9.24 48.24 37.95
N GLY A 420 8.52 47.14 38.16
CA GLY A 420 7.39 47.07 39.12
C GLY A 420 7.59 46.13 40.31
N ALA A 421 8.82 45.85 40.72
CA ALA A 421 9.11 45.09 41.95
C ALA A 421 10.22 45.78 42.74
N GLY A 422 9.86 46.84 43.45
CA GLY A 422 10.80 47.63 44.24
C GLY A 422 10.16 48.85 44.88
N ALA A 423 9.24 48.63 45.82
CA ALA A 423 8.93 49.53 46.94
C ALA A 423 8.32 48.69 48.07
#